data_AF-W6M4D7-F1
#
_entry.id   AF-W6M4D7-F1
#
_cell.length_a   1.000
_cell.length_b   1.000
_cell.length_c   1.000
_cell.angle_alpha   90.00
_cell.angle_beta   90.00
_cell.angle_gamma   90.00
#
_symmetry.space_group_name_H-M   'P 1'
#
loop_
_entity.id
_entity.type
_entity.pdbx_description
1 polymer ?
#
loop_
_entity_poly.entity_id
_entity_poly.type
_entity_poly.pdbx_seq_one_letter_code
_entity_poly.pdbx_strand_id
1 'polypeptide(L)'
;MNNKNVAKIFVAAIGAVFVVASTMTYGQDSTRTSVDWHGYYTGTVPCGSCSGIDTWLYLNEFDGKTKYNLVETYQQDKPETFRASGRAKWQKDGPTLALKGKDENRVLFVSEGYVEFLGEGSKPSGGKSDYTLWKQDAYAGQGQQLLVNPRKVKTEGQSQAQRVSFTGLMNFEHVTEGGHKSLRARYVIDCGKKTYEMPEIAYFAKDFATGKKIHAMKNNDNPPQPFSGKEDVMAQAAAAYCGR
;
A
#
# COMPACT_ATOMS: atom_id res chain seq x y z
N MET A 1 -91.09 9.32 -31.54
CA MET A 1 -90.83 10.40 -30.56
C MET A 1 -89.53 10.09 -29.84
N ASN A 2 -88.60 11.06 -29.82
CA ASN A 2 -87.33 11.17 -29.06
C ASN A 2 -86.27 10.05 -29.09
N ASN A 3 -85.32 10.22 -30.01
CA ASN A 3 -83.88 10.50 -29.79
C ASN A 3 -83.25 10.06 -28.44
N LYS A 4 -82.18 9.25 -28.52
CA LYS A 4 -80.87 9.52 -27.86
C LYS A 4 -79.81 8.48 -28.24
N ASN A 5 -78.68 8.99 -28.72
CA ASN A 5 -77.39 8.31 -28.91
C ASN A 5 -76.90 7.60 -27.65
N VAL A 6 -76.31 6.40 -27.79
CA VAL A 6 -75.26 5.91 -26.89
C VAL A 6 -74.16 5.24 -27.71
N ALA A 7 -72.94 5.74 -27.50
CA ALA A 7 -71.71 5.26 -28.10
C ALA A 7 -71.13 4.04 -27.36
N LYS A 8 -70.38 3.26 -28.11
CA LYS A 8 -69.64 2.01 -27.82
C LYS A 8 -68.84 2.04 -26.51
N ILE A 9 -68.80 0.91 -25.81
CA ILE A 9 -67.59 0.48 -25.06
C ILE A 9 -67.46 -1.05 -25.19
N PHE A 10 -66.40 -1.49 -25.87
CA PHE A 10 -65.91 -2.88 -25.87
C PHE A 10 -65.13 -3.10 -24.58
N VAL A 11 -65.54 -4.08 -23.77
CA VAL A 11 -64.77 -4.51 -22.59
C VAL A 11 -63.73 -5.54 -23.04
N ALA A 12 -62.46 -5.14 -23.07
CA ALA A 12 -61.34 -6.05 -23.24
C ALA A 12 -60.91 -6.60 -21.87
N ALA A 13 -60.75 -7.92 -21.78
CA ALA A 13 -60.30 -8.62 -20.59
C ALA A 13 -58.88 -8.19 -20.20
N ILE A 14 -58.71 -7.68 -18.97
CA ILE A 14 -57.41 -7.33 -18.41
C ILE A 14 -56.79 -8.61 -17.83
N GLY A 15 -55.82 -9.18 -18.55
CA GLY A 15 -54.90 -10.16 -17.99
C GLY A 15 -53.93 -9.47 -17.03
N ALA A 16 -53.85 -9.96 -15.80
CA ALA A 16 -52.92 -9.44 -14.80
C ALA A 16 -51.46 -9.71 -15.23
N VAL A 17 -50.73 -8.66 -15.59
CA VAL A 17 -49.30 -8.72 -15.84
C VAL A 17 -48.58 -8.68 -14.49
N PHE A 18 -48.00 -9.80 -14.08
CA PHE A 18 -47.06 -9.83 -12.95
C PHE A 18 -45.74 -9.18 -13.40
N VAL A 19 -45.48 -7.95 -12.93
CA VAL A 19 -44.17 -7.32 -13.07
C VAL A 19 -43.24 -7.95 -12.03
N VAL A 20 -42.35 -8.84 -12.46
CA VAL A 20 -41.24 -9.29 -11.63
C VAL A 20 -40.26 -8.12 -11.53
N ALA A 21 -40.30 -7.41 -10.40
CA ALA A 21 -39.31 -6.40 -10.08
C ALA A 21 -37.98 -7.12 -9.79
N SER A 22 -37.09 -7.16 -10.78
CA SER A 22 -35.70 -7.55 -10.59
C SER A 22 -35.05 -6.54 -9.64
N THR A 23 -34.80 -6.94 -8.40
CA THR A 23 -33.96 -6.17 -7.49
C THR A 23 -32.54 -6.18 -8.03
N MET A 24 -32.16 -5.13 -8.76
CA MET A 24 -30.75 -4.81 -8.95
C MET A 24 -30.18 -4.55 -7.55
N THR A 25 -29.44 -5.51 -7.00
CA THR A 25 -28.55 -5.25 -5.87
C THR A 25 -27.47 -4.31 -6.38
N TYR A 26 -27.68 -3.00 -6.17
CA TYR A 26 -26.60 -2.02 -6.24
C TYR A 26 -25.60 -2.46 -5.17
N GLY A 27 -24.46 -3.00 -5.58
CA GLY A 27 -23.36 -3.26 -4.66
C GLY A 27 -23.10 -1.95 -3.92
N GLN A 28 -23.25 -1.95 -2.60
CA GLN A 28 -22.98 -0.76 -1.80
C GLN A 28 -21.48 -0.45 -1.98
N ASP A 29 -21.17 0.63 -2.68
CA ASP A 29 -19.79 1.09 -2.90
C ASP A 29 -19.20 1.52 -1.56
N SER A 30 -18.56 0.58 -0.85
CA SER A 30 -17.81 0.84 0.37
C SER A 30 -16.34 1.03 0.02
N THR A 31 -15.57 1.79 0.81
CA THR A 31 -14.10 1.88 0.63
C THR A 31 -13.42 0.50 0.60
N ARG A 32 -13.98 -0.48 1.32
CA ARG A 32 -13.52 -1.87 1.28
C ARG A 32 -13.61 -2.49 -0.13
N THR A 33 -14.61 -2.10 -0.92
CA THR A 33 -14.90 -2.64 -2.25
C THR A 33 -14.46 -1.72 -3.39
N SER A 34 -14.23 -0.42 -3.12
CA SER A 34 -13.93 0.59 -4.15
C SER A 34 -12.46 1.04 -4.19
N VAL A 35 -11.68 0.76 -3.13
CA VAL A 35 -10.26 1.16 -3.06
C VAL A 35 -9.38 -0.07 -3.00
N ASP A 36 -8.27 -0.06 -3.73
CA ASP A 36 -7.19 -1.04 -3.54
C ASP A 36 -6.45 -0.74 -2.22
N TRP A 37 -6.98 -1.25 -1.10
CA TRP A 37 -6.45 -1.05 0.24
C TRP A 37 -5.47 -2.15 0.68
N HIS A 38 -5.39 -3.25 -0.06
CA HIS A 38 -4.47 -4.34 0.27
C HIS A 38 -3.04 -3.89 -0.02
N GLY A 39 -2.12 -4.06 0.94
CA GLY A 39 -0.70 -3.83 0.70
C GLY A 39 0.07 -3.27 1.89
N TYR A 40 1.27 -2.79 1.59
CA TYR A 40 2.20 -2.23 2.56
C TYR A 40 2.03 -0.71 2.63
N TYR A 41 2.01 -0.19 3.85
CA TYR A 41 1.91 1.22 4.17
C TYR A 41 3.07 1.62 5.07
N THR A 42 3.71 2.74 4.78
CA THR A 42 4.90 3.17 5.52
C THR A 42 4.91 4.66 5.80
N GLY A 43 5.52 5.03 6.92
CA GLY A 43 5.69 6.40 7.33
C GLY A 43 6.48 6.50 8.62
N THR A 44 6.92 7.70 8.96
CA THR A 44 7.51 8.00 10.26
C THR A 44 6.49 8.83 11.02
N VAL A 45 5.85 8.25 12.04
CA VAL A 45 4.83 8.95 12.84
C VAL A 45 5.47 9.68 14.02
N PRO A 46 4.87 10.78 14.53
CA PRO A 46 5.38 11.51 15.68
C PRO A 46 5.54 10.64 16.92
N CYS A 47 6.54 10.98 17.72
CA CYS A 47 6.85 10.31 18.99
C CYS A 47 6.96 11.36 20.09
N GLY A 48 6.27 11.16 21.21
CA GLY A 48 6.26 12.16 22.30
C GLY A 48 7.62 12.34 22.99
N SER A 49 8.50 11.35 22.91
CA SER A 49 9.78 11.31 23.63
C SER A 49 10.96 10.81 22.79
N CYS A 50 10.80 10.71 21.46
CA CYS A 50 11.83 10.24 20.54
C CYS A 50 11.73 10.96 19.20
N SER A 51 12.67 10.76 18.27
CA SER A 51 12.69 11.51 17.01
C SER A 51 11.54 11.15 16.05
N GLY A 52 10.94 9.98 16.24
CA GLY A 52 9.84 9.47 15.42
C GLY A 52 9.74 7.94 15.52
N ILE A 53 8.69 7.37 14.94
CA ILE A 53 8.48 5.93 14.89
C ILE A 53 8.39 5.50 13.41
N ASP A 54 9.42 4.81 12.93
CA ASP A 54 9.39 4.17 11.62
C ASP A 54 8.37 3.03 11.66
N THR A 55 7.28 3.21 10.90
CA THR A 55 6.11 2.35 10.97
C THR A 55 5.89 1.64 9.63
N TRP A 56 5.76 0.32 9.68
CA TRP A 56 5.39 -0.53 8.56
C TRP A 56 4.10 -1.26 8.90
N LEU A 57 3.06 -1.02 8.13
CA LEU A 57 1.78 -1.70 8.25
C LEU A 57 1.52 -2.48 6.97
N TYR A 58 1.35 -3.79 7.09
CA TYR A 58 0.82 -4.62 6.02
C TYR A 58 -0.64 -4.94 6.32
N LEU A 59 -1.54 -4.53 5.42
CA LEU A 59 -2.95 -4.88 5.46
C LEU A 59 -3.24 -5.91 4.38
N ASN A 60 -3.89 -7.00 4.76
CA ASN A 60 -4.30 -8.01 3.80
C ASN A 60 -5.65 -8.65 4.12
N GLU A 61 -6.22 -9.36 3.13
CA GLU A 61 -7.40 -10.20 3.32
C GLU A 61 -7.01 -11.67 3.16
N PHE A 62 -7.48 -12.50 4.08
CA PHE A 62 -7.34 -13.94 3.98
C PHE A 62 -8.61 -14.60 4.53
N ASP A 63 -9.23 -15.48 3.75
CA ASP A 63 -10.47 -16.16 4.14
C ASP A 63 -11.58 -15.16 4.56
N GLY A 64 -11.78 -14.13 3.74
CA GLY A 64 -12.77 -13.06 3.95
C GLY A 64 -12.54 -12.17 5.18
N LYS A 65 -11.40 -12.32 5.87
CA LYS A 65 -11.04 -11.59 7.08
C LYS A 65 -9.85 -10.69 6.82
N THR A 66 -9.99 -9.41 7.16
CA THR A 66 -8.87 -8.48 7.15
C THR A 66 -7.90 -8.80 8.30
N LYS A 67 -6.62 -8.86 7.98
CA LYS A 67 -5.51 -9.05 8.91
C LYS A 67 -4.51 -7.92 8.76
N TYR A 68 -3.71 -7.74 9.80
CA TYR A 68 -2.61 -6.78 9.78
C TYR A 68 -1.33 -7.38 10.36
N ASN A 69 -0.20 -6.89 9.85
CA ASN A 69 1.09 -7.01 10.50
C ASN A 69 1.69 -5.62 10.63
N LEU A 70 2.17 -5.28 11.81
CA LEU A 70 2.70 -3.99 12.15
C LEU A 70 4.10 -4.14 12.72
N VAL A 71 5.02 -3.32 12.23
CA VAL A 71 6.39 -3.21 12.72
C VAL A 71 6.68 -1.75 13.00
N GLU A 72 7.10 -1.44 14.23
CA GLU A 72 7.35 -0.09 14.69
C GLU A 72 8.75 0.00 15.28
N THR A 73 9.60 0.85 14.71
CA THR A 73 10.95 1.12 15.23
C THR A 73 11.03 2.53 15.78
N TYR A 74 11.25 2.64 17.08
CA TYR A 74 11.39 3.91 17.80
C TYR A 74 12.78 4.48 17.57
N GLN A 75 12.84 5.69 17.01
CA GLN A 75 14.08 6.38 16.68
C GLN A 75 14.65 7.06 17.93
N GLN A 76 15.52 6.34 18.63
CA GLN A 76 16.22 6.78 19.84
C GLN A 76 17.66 6.22 19.83
N ASP A 77 18.49 6.60 20.82
CA ASP A 77 19.91 6.19 20.90
C ASP A 77 20.10 4.68 20.75
N LYS A 78 19.20 3.90 21.35
CA LYS A 78 19.09 2.45 21.18
C LYS A 78 17.75 2.14 20.52
N PRO A 79 17.70 2.00 19.18
CA PRO A 79 16.46 1.73 18.48
C PRO A 79 15.78 0.47 18.99
N GLU A 80 14.52 0.58 19.37
CA GLU A 80 13.70 -0.54 19.81
C GLU A 80 12.63 -0.82 18.76
N THR A 81 12.39 -2.12 18.50
CA THR A 81 11.43 -2.55 17.49
C THR A 81 10.34 -3.40 18.13
N PHE A 82 9.11 -2.99 17.93
CA PHE A 82 7.91 -3.69 18.38
C PHE A 82 7.17 -4.26 17.18
N ARG A 83 6.49 -5.39 17.40
CA ARG A 83 5.69 -6.06 16.38
C ARG A 83 4.34 -6.42 16.94
N ALA A 84 3.31 -6.12 16.17
CA ALA A 84 1.94 -6.52 16.45
C ALA A 84 1.35 -7.15 15.20
N SER A 85 0.54 -8.19 15.37
CA SER A 85 -0.23 -8.76 14.28
C SER A 85 -1.56 -9.24 14.81
N GLY A 86 -2.56 -9.28 13.95
CA GLY A 86 -3.90 -9.63 14.38
C GLY A 86 -4.94 -9.46 13.28
N ARG A 87 -6.19 -9.41 13.73
CA ARG A 87 -7.33 -9.11 12.85
C ARG A 87 -7.54 -7.62 12.79
N ALA A 88 -8.05 -7.15 11.68
CA ALA A 88 -8.58 -5.80 11.57
C ALA A 88 -10.07 -5.87 11.24
N LYS A 89 -10.87 -4.98 11.82
CA LYS A 89 -12.32 -4.97 11.64
C LYS A 89 -12.74 -3.64 11.03
N TRP A 90 -13.34 -3.70 9.84
CA TRP A 90 -14.01 -2.56 9.24
C TRP A 90 -15.14 -2.09 10.17
N GLN A 91 -15.19 -0.79 10.43
CA GLN A 91 -16.33 -0.18 11.13
C GLN A 91 -17.47 0.04 10.14
N LYS A 92 -18.71 0.24 10.64
CA LYS A 92 -19.93 0.28 9.81
C LYS A 92 -19.77 1.27 8.64
N ASP A 93 -20.04 0.78 7.43
CA ASP A 93 -20.19 1.46 6.13
C ASP A 93 -19.13 2.52 5.76
N GLY A 94 -17.99 2.53 6.45
CA GLY A 94 -17.03 3.62 6.37
C GLY A 94 -15.61 3.17 6.02
N PRO A 95 -14.76 4.13 5.63
CA PRO A 95 -13.33 3.91 5.34
C PRO A 95 -12.49 3.58 6.58
N THR A 96 -13.08 3.25 7.73
CA THR A 96 -12.32 3.07 8.97
C THR A 96 -12.13 1.61 9.34
N LEU A 97 -10.91 1.29 9.76
CA LEU A 97 -10.46 -0.06 10.07
C LEU A 97 -9.87 -0.07 11.49
N ALA A 98 -10.45 -0.85 12.39
CA ALA A 98 -9.95 -1.00 13.76
C ALA A 98 -8.99 -2.19 13.85
N LEU A 99 -7.74 -1.95 14.26
CA LEU A 99 -6.77 -3.00 14.56
C LEU A 99 -7.16 -3.69 15.88
N LYS A 100 -6.96 -5.01 15.95
CA LYS A 100 -7.29 -5.84 17.12
C LYS A 100 -6.11 -6.73 17.49
N GLY A 101 -5.53 -6.45 18.66
CA GLY A 101 -4.53 -7.26 19.32
C GLY A 101 -4.61 -7.12 20.84
N LYS A 102 -3.71 -7.78 21.57
CA LYS A 102 -3.67 -7.74 23.04
C LYS A 102 -3.56 -6.30 23.58
N ASP A 103 -2.65 -5.54 22.99
CA ASP A 103 -2.34 -4.15 23.37
C ASP A 103 -2.51 -3.21 22.16
N GLU A 104 -3.35 -3.61 21.19
CA GLU A 104 -3.56 -2.88 19.93
C GLU A 104 -5.05 -2.67 19.70
N ASN A 105 -5.44 -1.39 19.66
CA ASN A 105 -6.81 -0.92 19.51
C ASN A 105 -6.92 0.30 18.58
N ARG A 106 -5.84 0.68 17.88
CA ARG A 106 -5.83 1.85 17.00
C ARG A 106 -6.83 1.73 15.87
N VAL A 107 -7.34 2.88 15.45
CA VAL A 107 -8.24 3.01 14.31
C VAL A 107 -7.49 3.68 13.17
N LEU A 108 -7.66 3.14 11.97
CA LEU A 108 -7.13 3.69 10.74
C LEU A 108 -8.28 4.28 9.92
N PHE A 109 -8.04 5.43 9.28
CA PHE A 109 -8.76 5.80 8.07
C PHE A 109 -8.02 5.21 6.86
N VAL A 110 -8.73 4.56 5.96
CA VAL A 110 -8.22 3.92 4.75
C VAL A 110 -8.69 4.73 3.55
N SER A 111 -7.77 5.07 2.67
CA SER A 111 -8.06 5.81 1.44
C SER A 111 -7.18 5.31 0.30
N GLU A 112 -7.41 5.84 -0.89
CA GLU A 112 -6.58 5.55 -2.04
C GLU A 112 -5.14 6.02 -1.79
N GLY A 113 -4.20 5.08 -1.80
CA GLY A 113 -2.77 5.35 -1.66
C GLY A 113 -2.27 5.67 -0.25
N TYR A 114 -3.10 5.67 0.80
CA TYR A 114 -2.64 5.89 2.18
C TYR A 114 -3.59 5.34 3.25
N VAL A 115 -3.06 5.20 4.46
CA VAL A 115 -3.85 5.10 5.70
C VAL A 115 -3.42 6.18 6.69
N GLU A 116 -4.30 6.53 7.62
CA GLU A 116 -4.03 7.53 8.65
C GLU A 116 -4.47 6.97 10.01
N PHE A 117 -3.58 6.95 11.00
CA PHE A 117 -4.01 6.64 12.37
C PHE A 117 -4.89 7.78 12.90
N LEU A 118 -6.07 7.41 13.40
CA LEU A 118 -7.02 8.34 13.99
C LEU A 118 -6.92 8.28 15.52
N GLY A 119 -6.76 9.45 16.14
CA GLY A 119 -7.00 9.62 17.57
C GLY A 119 -8.51 9.54 17.89
N GLU A 120 -8.82 9.38 19.17
CA GLU A 120 -10.21 9.40 19.63
C GLU A 120 -10.91 10.71 19.21
N GLY A 121 -12.11 10.61 18.62
CA GLY A 121 -12.88 11.76 18.14
C GLY A 121 -12.26 12.53 16.96
N SER A 122 -11.10 12.11 16.45
CA SER A 122 -10.40 12.80 15.37
C SER A 122 -11.05 12.55 14.01
N LYS A 123 -11.03 13.58 13.14
CA LYS A 123 -11.45 13.45 11.73
C LYS A 123 -10.24 13.17 10.85
N PRO A 124 -10.39 12.43 9.73
CA PRO A 124 -9.33 12.24 8.75
C PRO A 124 -8.85 13.57 8.17
N SER A 125 -7.54 13.69 7.94
CA SER A 125 -6.93 14.92 7.42
C SER A 125 -6.78 14.96 5.90
N GLY A 126 -7.13 13.87 5.21
CA GLY A 126 -6.88 13.74 3.78
C GLY A 126 -5.40 13.46 3.46
N GLY A 127 -4.70 12.75 4.35
CA GLY A 127 -3.27 12.43 4.18
C GLY A 127 -2.32 13.60 4.45
N LYS A 128 -2.77 14.61 5.21
CA LYS A 128 -1.98 15.81 5.58
C LYS A 128 -1.39 15.71 6.98
N SER A 129 -1.84 14.74 7.76
CA SER A 129 -1.38 14.47 9.12
C SER A 129 -0.04 13.74 9.12
N ASP A 130 0.80 14.02 10.12
CA ASP A 130 2.05 13.28 10.36
C ASP A 130 1.79 11.81 10.78
N TYR A 131 0.54 11.45 11.08
CA TYR A 131 0.10 10.08 11.35
C TYR A 131 -0.28 9.29 10.09
N THR A 132 0.05 9.83 8.90
CA THR A 132 -0.23 9.20 7.61
C THR A 132 0.86 8.21 7.22
N LEU A 133 0.46 6.99 6.86
CA LEU A 133 1.31 6.00 6.21
C LEU A 133 0.93 5.87 4.74
N TRP A 134 1.91 5.95 3.84
CA TRP A 134 1.69 5.91 2.39
C TRP A 134 1.79 4.50 1.86
N LYS A 135 0.88 4.13 0.96
CA LYS A 135 0.93 2.84 0.27
C LYS A 135 2.23 2.73 -0.54
N GLN A 136 2.86 1.57 -0.49
CA GLN A 136 4.06 1.24 -1.25
C GLN A 136 3.67 0.37 -2.44
N ASP A 137 4.37 0.58 -3.55
CA ASP A 137 4.46 -0.44 -4.59
C ASP A 137 5.37 -1.56 -4.07
N ALA A 138 4.92 -2.80 -4.24
CA ALA A 138 5.63 -3.97 -3.75
C ALA A 138 5.94 -4.91 -4.91
N TYR A 139 7.22 -5.15 -5.14
CA TYR A 139 7.73 -6.09 -6.15
C TYR A 139 8.36 -7.26 -5.42
N ALA A 140 8.09 -8.48 -5.85
CA ALA A 140 8.63 -9.68 -5.22
C ALA A 140 9.07 -10.70 -6.26
N GLY A 141 10.14 -11.43 -5.95
CA GLY A 141 10.71 -12.45 -6.82
C GLY A 141 12.07 -12.90 -6.31
N GLN A 142 12.45 -14.15 -6.60
CA GLN A 142 13.75 -14.73 -6.22
C GLN A 142 14.12 -14.56 -4.73
N GLY A 143 13.15 -14.69 -3.81
CA GLY A 143 13.37 -14.51 -2.38
C GLY A 143 13.64 -13.06 -1.95
N GLN A 144 13.36 -12.08 -2.82
CA GLN A 144 13.48 -10.66 -2.55
C GLN A 144 12.10 -9.98 -2.56
N GLN A 145 11.96 -8.91 -1.80
CA GLN A 145 10.83 -7.99 -1.86
C GLN A 145 11.33 -6.55 -1.82
N LEU A 146 11.06 -5.79 -2.87
CA LEU A 146 11.32 -4.36 -2.95
C LEU A 146 10.04 -3.57 -2.66
N LEU A 147 10.12 -2.66 -1.69
CA LEU A 147 9.08 -1.71 -1.35
C LEU A 147 9.51 -0.30 -1.77
N VAL A 148 8.68 0.36 -2.58
CA VAL A 148 8.93 1.69 -3.13
C VAL A 148 7.76 2.61 -2.83
N ASN A 149 8.04 3.83 -2.37
CA ASN A 149 7.01 4.86 -2.25
C ASN A 149 6.81 5.53 -3.63
N PRO A 150 5.70 5.26 -4.35
CA PRO A 150 5.51 5.78 -5.70
C PRO A 150 5.49 7.31 -5.75
N ARG A 151 5.11 7.99 -4.66
CA ARG A 151 5.06 9.46 -4.56
C ARG A 151 6.45 10.11 -4.48
N LYS A 152 7.50 9.31 -4.27
CA LYS A 152 8.89 9.76 -4.13
C LYS A 152 9.79 9.27 -5.26
N VAL A 153 9.22 8.65 -6.28
CA VAL A 153 9.92 8.30 -7.52
C VAL A 153 10.19 9.57 -8.32
N LYS A 154 11.41 9.73 -8.79
CA LYS A 154 11.85 10.83 -9.65
C LYS A 154 12.26 10.27 -11.00
N THR A 155 11.85 10.95 -12.06
CA THR A 155 12.17 10.62 -13.45
C THR A 155 12.92 11.78 -14.08
N GLU A 156 14.06 11.49 -14.69
CA GLU A 156 14.90 12.47 -15.40
C GLU A 156 15.20 11.97 -16.81
N GLY A 157 15.19 12.85 -17.81
CA GLY A 157 15.33 12.46 -19.21
C GLY A 157 14.07 11.77 -19.78
N GLN A 158 14.18 11.26 -21.01
CA GLN A 158 13.07 10.66 -21.75
C GLN A 158 13.52 9.44 -22.55
N SER A 159 12.58 8.53 -22.84
CA SER A 159 12.79 7.36 -23.68
C SER A 159 14.00 6.53 -23.25
N GLN A 160 14.94 6.24 -24.16
CA GLN A 160 16.13 5.43 -23.86
C GLN A 160 17.16 6.14 -22.96
N ALA A 161 17.09 7.46 -22.81
CA ALA A 161 17.98 8.22 -21.93
C ALA A 161 17.37 8.44 -20.53
N GLN A 162 16.18 7.89 -20.27
CA GLN A 162 15.49 8.11 -19.00
C GLN A 162 16.22 7.42 -17.85
N ARG A 163 16.33 8.16 -16.74
CA ARG A 163 16.74 7.64 -15.44
C ARG A 163 15.60 7.76 -14.45
N VAL A 164 15.44 6.73 -13.64
CA VAL A 164 14.47 6.69 -12.56
C VAL A 164 15.23 6.56 -11.25
N SER A 165 14.92 7.40 -10.26
CA SER A 165 15.50 7.27 -8.93
C SER A 165 14.47 7.27 -7.82
N PHE A 166 14.71 6.46 -6.81
CA PHE A 166 13.88 6.37 -5.61
C PHE A 166 14.67 5.80 -4.45
N THR A 167 14.24 6.07 -3.23
CA THR A 167 14.68 5.32 -2.05
C THR A 167 13.76 4.11 -1.88
N GLY A 168 14.34 2.91 -1.87
CA GLY A 168 13.61 1.67 -1.68
C GLY A 168 14.07 0.91 -0.43
N LEU A 169 13.19 0.07 0.09
CA LEU A 169 13.54 -0.96 1.07
C LEU A 169 13.51 -2.32 0.37
N MET A 170 14.61 -3.05 0.42
CA MET A 170 14.69 -4.44 -0.01
C MET A 170 14.69 -5.36 1.22
N ASN A 171 13.76 -6.31 1.26
CA ASN A 171 13.77 -7.43 2.19
C ASN A 171 14.26 -8.70 1.49
N PHE A 172 14.97 -9.55 2.24
CA PHE A 172 15.39 -10.86 1.80
C PHE A 172 14.69 -11.93 2.64
N GLU A 173 14.24 -13.00 1.98
CA GLU A 173 13.60 -14.16 2.61
C GLU A 173 14.55 -14.80 3.64
N HIS A 174 15.81 -14.96 3.24
CA HIS A 174 16.89 -15.50 4.06
C HIS A 174 17.95 -14.44 4.37
N VAL A 175 18.71 -14.66 5.44
CA VAL A 175 19.88 -13.83 5.76
C VAL A 175 20.91 -14.04 4.65
N THR A 176 21.44 -12.96 4.10
CA THR A 176 22.44 -13.01 3.03
C THR A 176 23.81 -13.37 3.59
N GLU A 177 24.78 -13.69 2.73
CA GLU A 177 26.18 -13.92 3.13
C GLU A 177 26.78 -12.71 3.89
N GLY A 178 26.31 -11.50 3.58
CA GLY A 178 26.67 -10.28 4.29
C GLY A 178 25.99 -10.10 5.65
N GLY A 179 25.26 -11.11 6.14
CA GLY A 179 24.61 -11.12 7.46
C GLY A 179 23.37 -10.23 7.58
N HIS A 180 22.92 -9.62 6.48
CA HIS A 180 21.76 -8.73 6.48
C HIS A 180 20.51 -9.45 5.98
N LYS A 181 19.35 -9.00 6.45
CA LYS A 181 18.03 -9.49 6.01
C LYS A 181 17.20 -8.40 5.34
N SER A 182 17.64 -7.14 5.42
CA SER A 182 17.12 -6.08 4.59
C SER A 182 18.17 -5.00 4.33
N LEU A 183 17.89 -4.14 3.36
CA LEU A 183 18.67 -2.93 3.09
C LEU A 183 17.75 -1.79 2.66
N ARG A 184 18.13 -0.56 2.99
CA ARG A 184 17.57 0.66 2.38
C ARG A 184 18.62 1.22 1.43
N ALA A 185 18.22 1.54 0.21
CA ALA A 185 19.12 2.14 -0.76
C ALA A 185 18.43 3.23 -1.59
N ARG A 186 19.22 4.20 -2.04
CA ARG A 186 18.84 5.06 -3.16
C ARG A 186 19.15 4.30 -4.44
N TYR A 187 18.12 3.85 -5.13
CA TYR A 187 18.25 3.20 -6.42
C TYR A 187 18.26 4.26 -7.53
N VAL A 188 19.13 4.05 -8.51
CA VAL A 188 19.15 4.82 -9.76
C VAL A 188 19.13 3.82 -10.91
N ILE A 189 18.01 3.76 -11.61
CA ILE A 189 17.80 2.90 -12.78
C ILE A 189 18.14 3.70 -14.04
N ASP A 190 18.95 3.10 -14.92
CA ASP A 190 19.14 3.53 -16.30
C ASP A 190 18.22 2.68 -17.19
N CYS A 191 17.13 3.29 -17.68
CA CYS A 191 16.07 2.56 -18.37
C CYS A 191 16.52 1.99 -19.72
N GLY A 192 17.38 2.71 -20.45
CA GLY A 192 17.90 2.26 -21.74
C GLY A 192 18.91 1.14 -21.61
N LYS A 193 19.80 1.24 -20.61
CA LYS A 193 20.82 0.21 -20.36
C LYS A 193 20.31 -1.00 -19.59
N LYS A 194 19.13 -0.89 -18.95
CA LYS A 194 18.55 -1.94 -18.10
C LYS A 194 19.50 -2.33 -16.96
N THR A 195 20.05 -1.31 -16.32
CA THR A 195 20.96 -1.43 -15.19
C THR A 195 20.50 -0.55 -14.04
N TYR A 196 20.98 -0.82 -12.84
CA TYR A 196 20.78 0.05 -11.69
C TYR A 196 22.03 0.20 -10.83
N GLU A 197 22.08 1.31 -10.10
CA GLU A 197 23.11 1.61 -9.12
C GLU A 197 22.47 1.88 -7.75
N MET A 198 23.27 1.74 -6.70
CA MET A 198 22.87 2.00 -5.31
C MET A 198 23.87 2.94 -4.62
N PRO A 199 23.99 4.20 -5.06
CA PRO A 199 25.00 5.16 -4.58
C PRO A 199 24.93 5.45 -3.08
N GLU A 200 23.77 5.23 -2.46
CA GLU A 200 23.61 5.28 -1.01
C GLU A 200 22.91 4.00 -0.56
N ILE A 201 23.49 3.31 0.42
CA ILE A 201 22.97 2.02 0.88
C ILE A 201 23.26 1.80 2.36
N ALA A 202 22.30 1.21 3.06
CA ALA A 202 22.44 0.79 4.45
C ALA A 202 21.86 -0.61 4.62
N TYR A 203 22.61 -1.50 5.27
CA TYR A 203 22.25 -2.90 5.50
C TYR A 203 21.82 -3.12 6.95
N PHE A 204 20.81 -3.96 7.15
CA PHE A 204 20.19 -4.20 8.45
C PHE A 204 20.09 -5.70 8.72
N ALA A 205 20.34 -6.08 9.97
CA ALA A 205 20.37 -7.47 10.40
C ALA A 205 19.00 -8.17 10.34
N LYS A 206 17.89 -7.42 10.37
CA LYS A 206 16.52 -7.95 10.29
C LYS A 206 15.77 -7.35 9.10
N ASP A 207 14.60 -7.90 8.82
CA ASP A 207 13.63 -7.39 7.85
C ASP A 207 13.15 -5.97 8.21
N PHE A 208 12.58 -5.27 7.24
CA PHE A 208 12.01 -3.92 7.37
C PHE A 208 12.98 -2.84 7.87
N ALA A 209 14.26 -2.99 7.57
CA ALA A 209 15.35 -2.15 8.06
C ALA A 209 15.41 -2.07 9.60
N THR A 210 15.02 -3.16 10.27
CA THR A 210 15.03 -3.25 11.73
C THR A 210 16.30 -3.92 12.26
N GLY A 211 16.52 -3.82 13.57
CA GLY A 211 17.70 -4.37 14.23
C GLY A 211 18.97 -3.55 13.97
N LYS A 212 20.13 -4.17 14.22
CA LYS A 212 21.43 -3.50 14.07
C LYS A 212 21.64 -3.11 12.61
N LYS A 213 21.98 -1.84 12.38
CA LYS A 213 22.57 -1.37 11.13
C LYS A 213 23.97 -1.95 11.03
N ILE A 214 24.18 -2.86 10.08
CA ILE A 214 25.43 -3.61 9.93
C ILE A 214 26.49 -2.72 9.30
N HIS A 215 26.12 -2.07 8.19
CA HIS A 215 27.01 -1.21 7.43
C HIS A 215 26.20 -0.18 6.63
N ALA A 216 26.80 0.97 6.32
CA ALA A 216 26.22 1.97 5.44
C ALA A 216 27.30 2.69 4.64
N MET A 217 26.98 3.02 3.40
CA MET A 217 27.85 3.74 2.47
C MET A 217 27.10 4.93 1.89
N LYS A 218 27.79 6.06 1.81
CA LYS A 218 27.40 7.24 1.04
C LYS A 218 28.49 7.39 -0.02
N ASN A 219 28.14 7.35 -1.30
CA ASN A 219 29.06 7.25 -2.44
C ASN A 219 29.55 5.81 -2.68
N ASN A 220 28.61 4.89 -2.83
CA ASN A 220 28.90 3.57 -3.34
C ASN A 220 29.15 3.64 -4.86
N ASP A 221 30.42 3.51 -5.24
CA ASP A 221 30.89 3.60 -6.63
C ASP A 221 31.00 2.22 -7.31
N ASN A 222 30.29 1.22 -6.77
CA ASN A 222 30.18 -0.08 -7.41
C ASN A 222 29.60 0.08 -8.83
N PRO A 223 30.07 -0.74 -9.80
CA PRO A 223 29.58 -0.65 -11.17
C PRO A 223 28.07 -0.92 -11.23
N PRO A 224 27.35 -0.32 -12.21
CA PRO A 224 25.95 -0.59 -12.44
C PRO A 224 25.68 -2.08 -12.59
N GLN A 225 24.65 -2.55 -11.91
CA GLN A 225 24.22 -3.94 -11.90
C GLN A 225 23.18 -4.16 -13.01
N PRO A 226 23.31 -5.19 -13.86
CA PRO A 226 22.29 -5.52 -14.84
C PRO A 226 21.07 -6.16 -14.18
N PHE A 227 19.91 -6.02 -14.82
CA PHE A 227 18.73 -6.79 -14.41
C PHE A 227 18.89 -8.29 -14.67
N SER A 228 18.35 -9.13 -13.79
CA SER A 228 18.49 -10.61 -13.82
C SER A 228 17.23 -11.36 -14.31
N GLY A 229 16.47 -10.78 -15.23
CA GLY A 229 15.27 -11.39 -15.82
C GLY A 229 13.97 -10.81 -15.29
N LYS A 230 12.84 -11.50 -15.51
CA LYS A 230 11.50 -10.97 -15.18
C LYS A 230 11.15 -11.04 -13.68
N GLU A 231 11.71 -12.01 -12.97
CA GLU A 231 11.52 -12.17 -11.52
C GLU A 231 12.40 -11.22 -10.72
N ASP A 232 13.32 -10.50 -11.37
CA ASP A 232 14.11 -9.45 -10.74
C ASP A 232 13.22 -8.28 -10.34
N VAL A 233 13.17 -7.99 -9.04
CA VAL A 233 12.38 -6.89 -8.48
C VAL A 233 12.79 -5.52 -9.02
N MET A 234 14.04 -5.33 -9.44
CA MET A 234 14.49 -4.10 -10.10
C MET A 234 14.01 -4.01 -11.54
N ALA A 235 13.92 -5.14 -12.26
CA ALA A 235 13.30 -5.17 -13.57
C ALA A 235 11.79 -4.88 -13.49
N GLN A 236 11.11 -5.40 -12.47
CA GLN A 236 9.69 -5.10 -12.21
C GLN A 236 9.47 -3.62 -11.89
N ALA A 237 10.29 -3.02 -11.03
CA ALA A 237 10.24 -1.59 -10.74
C ALA A 237 10.55 -0.74 -11.98
N ALA A 238 11.53 -1.13 -12.79
CA ALA A 238 11.82 -0.46 -14.06
C ALA A 238 10.63 -0.54 -15.02
N ALA A 239 9.96 -1.69 -15.14
CA ALA A 239 8.77 -1.84 -15.97
C ALA A 239 7.60 -0.95 -15.49
N ALA A 240 7.52 -0.70 -14.18
CA ALA A 240 6.50 0.17 -13.62
C ALA A 240 6.79 1.66 -13.88
N TYR A 241 8.05 2.10 -13.79
CA TYR A 241 8.39 3.53 -13.73
C TYR A 241 9.10 4.10 -14.97
N CYS A 242 9.80 3.27 -15.74
CA CYS A 242 10.37 3.70 -17.01
C CYS A 242 9.25 3.90 -18.05
N GLY A 243 9.33 4.96 -18.84
CA GLY A 243 8.34 5.35 -19.85
C GLY A 243 7.16 6.16 -19.30
N ARG A 244 7.15 6.48 -18.00
CA ARG A 244 6.25 7.49 -17.42
C ARG A 244 6.73 8.90 -17.73
#